data_AF-A0A3S4LZE4-F1
#
_entry.id   AF-A0A3S4LZE4-F1
#
_cell.length_a   1.000
_cell.length_b   1.000
_cell.length_c   1.000
_cell.angle_alpha   90.00
_cell.angle_beta   90.00
_cell.angle_gamma   90.00
#
_symmetry.space_group_name_H-M   'P 1'
#
loop_
_entity.id
_entity.type
_entity.pdbx_description
1 polymer ?
#
loop_
_entity_poly.entity_id
_entity_poly.type
_entity_poly.pdbx_seq_one_letter_code
_entity_poly.pdbx_strand_id
1 'polypeptide(L)'
;MGRQKAVIKARREAKRVLRRDSRSHKQREEESVTSLVQMGGVEAIGMARDSRDTSPVKARNEAQAHYLNAIDSKQLIFATGEAGCGKTWISAAKAAEALIHKDVERIIVTRPVLAS
;
A
#
# COMPACT_ATOMS: atom_id res chain seq x y z
N MET A 1 -30.39 -41.98 4.98
CA MET A 1 -30.42 -40.75 5.81
C MET A 1 -29.06 -40.36 6.45
N GLY A 2 -28.17 -41.30 6.83
CA GLY A 2 -26.91 -40.96 7.53
C GLY A 2 -25.77 -40.38 6.66
N ARG A 3 -25.57 -40.87 5.44
CA ARG A 3 -24.47 -40.44 4.55
C ARG A 3 -24.55 -38.98 4.12
N GLN A 4 -25.76 -38.46 3.88
CA GLN A 4 -25.97 -37.09 3.41
C GLN A 4 -25.64 -36.04 4.49
N LYS A 5 -25.94 -36.35 5.76
CA LYS A 5 -25.57 -35.49 6.91
C LYS A 5 -24.06 -35.47 7.15
N ALA A 6 -23.36 -36.59 6.91
CA ALA A 6 -21.91 -36.68 7.03
C ALA A 6 -21.19 -35.79 5.99
N VAL A 7 -21.66 -35.80 4.74
CA VAL A 7 -21.10 -34.97 3.66
C VAL A 7 -21.27 -33.47 3.95
N ILE A 8 -22.44 -33.07 4.46
CA ILE A 8 -22.71 -31.67 4.82
C ILE A 8 -21.82 -31.21 5.99
N LYS A 9 -21.62 -32.08 7.00
CA LYS A 9 -20.73 -31.80 8.14
C LYS A 9 -19.28 -31.62 7.68
N ALA A 10 -18.77 -32.54 6.86
CA ALA A 10 -17.42 -32.49 6.32
C ALA A 10 -17.18 -31.21 5.49
N ARG A 11 -18.15 -30.83 4.63
CA ARG A 11 -18.03 -29.60 3.82
C ARG A 11 -18.03 -28.33 4.66
N ARG A 12 -18.81 -28.29 5.76
CA ARG A 12 -18.84 -27.16 6.70
C ARG A 12 -17.53 -27.03 7.48
N GLU A 13 -16.92 -28.16 7.82
CA GLU A 13 -15.65 -28.23 8.53
C GLU A 13 -14.49 -27.81 7.64
N ALA A 14 -14.41 -28.31 6.40
CA ALA A 14 -13.44 -27.86 5.41
C ALA A 14 -13.51 -26.34 5.15
N LYS A 15 -14.73 -25.78 5.06
CA LYS A 15 -14.93 -24.33 4.89
C LYS A 15 -14.52 -23.51 6.11
N ARG A 16 -14.55 -24.10 7.32
CA ARG A 16 -14.04 -23.47 8.55
C ARG A 16 -12.52 -23.49 8.61
N VAL A 17 -11.89 -24.59 8.22
CA VAL A 17 -10.43 -24.72 8.16
C VAL A 17 -9.85 -23.74 7.15
N LEU A 18 -10.40 -23.69 5.92
CA LEU A 18 -9.98 -22.73 4.89
C LEU A 18 -10.11 -21.26 5.34
N ARG A 19 -11.17 -20.93 6.09
CA ARG A 19 -11.35 -19.59 6.67
C ARG A 19 -10.36 -19.27 7.79
N ARG A 20 -9.91 -20.30 8.53
CA ARG A 20 -8.93 -20.15 9.61
C ARG A 20 -7.53 -19.94 9.02
N ASP A 21 -7.18 -20.70 7.99
CA ASP A 21 -5.91 -20.54 7.27
C ASP A 21 -5.83 -19.22 6.52
N SER A 22 -6.92 -18.76 5.90
CA SER A 22 -6.93 -17.42 5.27
C SER A 22 -6.76 -16.29 6.29
N ARG A 23 -7.23 -16.49 7.53
CA ARG A 23 -7.04 -15.51 8.62
C ARG A 23 -5.62 -15.55 9.18
N SER A 24 -5.05 -16.74 9.37
CA SER A 24 -3.68 -16.86 9.86
C SER A 24 -2.65 -16.36 8.84
N HIS A 25 -2.90 -16.57 7.54
CA HIS A 25 -2.04 -16.03 6.48
C HIS A 25 -2.07 -14.50 6.44
N LYS A 26 -3.27 -13.90 6.56
CA LYS A 26 -3.41 -12.43 6.69
C LYS A 26 -2.67 -11.88 7.92
N GLN A 27 -2.79 -12.58 9.05
CA GLN A 27 -2.18 -12.16 10.31
C GLN A 27 -0.65 -12.22 10.26
N ARG A 28 -0.08 -13.23 9.58
CA ARG A 28 1.38 -13.34 9.36
C ARG A 28 1.92 -12.30 8.40
N GLU A 29 1.18 -11.95 7.34
CA GLU A 29 1.58 -10.85 6.45
C GLU A 29 1.58 -9.51 7.19
N GLU A 30 0.55 -9.22 8.01
CA GLU A 30 0.47 -8.01 8.85
C GLU A 30 1.63 -7.91 9.86
N GLU A 31 2.02 -9.01 10.49
CA GLU A 31 3.20 -9.10 11.38
C GLU A 31 4.53 -8.89 10.61
N SER A 32 4.62 -9.35 9.36
CA SER A 32 5.84 -9.20 8.56
C SER A 32 6.07 -7.75 8.12
N VAL A 33 5.01 -7.01 7.75
CA VAL A 33 5.13 -5.59 7.35
C VAL A 33 5.13 -4.61 8.54
N THR A 34 4.84 -5.05 9.77
CA THR A 34 5.01 -4.25 10.99
C THR A 34 6.41 -4.35 11.59
N SER A 35 7.30 -5.19 11.03
CA SER A 35 8.73 -5.20 11.36
C SER A 35 9.53 -4.06 10.72
N LEU A 36 8.86 -3.08 10.09
CA LEU A 36 9.44 -1.80 9.69
C LEU A 36 9.86 -1.04 10.96
N VAL A 37 11.06 -1.37 11.44
CA VAL A 37 11.92 -0.65 12.37
C VAL A 37 11.16 -0.08 13.56
N GLN A 38 11.31 -0.71 14.74
CA GLN A 38 11.15 -0.02 16.03
C GLN A 38 12.16 1.15 16.09
N MET A 39 11.91 2.23 15.35
CA MET A 39 12.48 3.54 15.67
C MET A 39 11.72 4.03 16.88
N GLY A 40 12.19 3.62 18.07
CA GLY A 40 11.70 4.19 19.33
C GLY A 40 11.79 5.72 19.27
N GLY A 41 10.71 6.38 19.68
CA GLY A 41 10.66 7.85 19.81
C GLY A 41 9.77 8.59 18.81
N VAL A 42 9.07 7.91 17.91
CA VAL A 42 8.04 8.57 17.08
C VAL A 42 6.68 8.35 17.71
N GLU A 43 6.19 9.32 18.50
CA GLU A 43 4.75 9.36 18.79
C GLU A 43 4.03 9.49 17.44
N ALA A 44 3.18 8.51 17.14
CA ALA A 44 2.33 8.58 15.95
C ALA A 44 1.40 9.78 16.10
N ILE A 45 1.75 10.90 15.47
CA ILE A 45 0.88 12.08 15.33
C ILE A 45 -0.43 11.53 14.77
N GLY A 46 -1.51 11.58 15.58
CA GLY A 46 -2.76 10.80 15.48
C GLY A 46 -3.48 10.82 14.13
N MET A 47 -2.86 10.25 13.11
CA MET A 47 -3.31 10.16 11.72
C MET A 47 -2.96 8.81 11.08
N ALA A 48 -2.30 7.91 11.81
CA ALA A 48 -2.11 6.55 11.39
C ALA A 48 -3.47 5.84 11.41
N ARG A 49 -4.04 5.59 10.23
CA ARG A 49 -5.21 4.71 10.12
C ARG A 49 -4.80 3.31 10.58
N ASP A 50 -5.65 2.67 11.40
CA ASP A 50 -5.48 1.26 11.79
C ASP A 50 -5.32 0.32 10.60
N SER A 51 -5.86 0.71 9.44
CA SER A 51 -5.70 0.01 8.17
C SER A 51 -5.07 0.91 7.11
N ARG A 52 -4.08 0.34 6.41
CA ARG A 52 -3.45 0.99 5.26
C ARG A 52 -4.45 1.08 4.11
N ASP A 53 -4.49 2.24 3.46
CA ASP A 53 -5.26 2.40 2.21
C ASP A 53 -4.51 1.71 1.08
N THR A 54 -5.11 0.66 0.53
CA THR A 54 -4.56 -0.14 -0.57
C THR A 54 -5.23 0.18 -1.90
N SER A 55 -6.04 1.25 -1.94
CA SER A 55 -6.69 1.67 -3.18
C SER A 55 -5.63 2.09 -4.20
N PRO A 56 -5.72 1.63 -5.45
CA PRO A 56 -4.76 2.01 -6.48
C PRO A 56 -4.82 3.52 -6.71
N VAL A 57 -3.65 4.13 -6.95
CA VAL A 57 -3.55 5.55 -7.29
C VAL A 57 -4.20 5.78 -8.64
N LYS A 58 -5.33 6.51 -8.66
CA LYS A 58 -6.07 6.85 -9.88
C LYS A 58 -5.99 8.34 -10.17
N ALA A 59 -5.74 8.67 -11.44
CA ALA A 59 -5.86 10.04 -11.92
C ALA A 59 -7.30 10.53 -11.79
N ARG A 60 -7.46 11.80 -11.39
CA ARG A 60 -8.75 12.49 -11.31
C ARG A 60 -9.01 13.43 -12.49
N ASN A 61 -7.99 13.68 -13.31
CA ASN A 61 -8.06 14.48 -14.51
C ASN A 61 -6.97 14.06 -15.51
N GLU A 62 -7.02 14.62 -16.72
CA GLU A 62 -6.09 14.31 -17.82
C GLU A 62 -4.63 14.63 -17.46
N ALA A 63 -4.36 15.77 -16.83
CA ALA A 63 -3.00 16.15 -16.42
C ALA A 63 -2.38 15.13 -15.44
N GLN A 64 -3.17 14.61 -14.49
CA GLN A 64 -2.72 13.55 -13.60
C GLN A 64 -2.54 12.21 -14.32
N ALA A 65 -3.36 11.93 -15.33
CA ALA A 65 -3.18 10.73 -16.16
C ALA A 65 -1.87 10.80 -16.94
N HIS A 66 -1.55 11.96 -17.54
CA HIS A 66 -0.25 12.20 -18.16
C HIS A 66 0.90 12.05 -17.16
N TYR A 67 0.74 12.56 -15.94
CA TYR A 67 1.77 12.45 -14.91
C TYR A 67 2.02 10.99 -14.50
N LEU A 68 0.96 10.19 -14.29
CA LEU A 68 1.08 8.76 -14.00
C LEU A 68 1.76 8.01 -15.15
N ASN A 69 1.32 8.25 -16.40
CA ASN A 69 1.95 7.64 -17.57
C ASN A 69 3.43 8.02 -17.71
N ALA A 70 3.80 9.26 -17.35
CA ALA A 70 5.19 9.68 -17.36
C ALA A 70 6.00 8.91 -16.31
N ILE A 71 5.48 8.71 -15.09
CA ILE A 71 6.12 7.93 -14.02
C ILE A 71 6.46 6.51 -14.50
N ASP A 72 5.54 5.88 -15.24
CA ASP A 72 5.73 4.49 -15.69
C ASP A 72 6.65 4.38 -16.92
N SER A 73 6.83 5.45 -17.71
CA SER A 73 7.50 5.39 -19.02
C SER A 73 8.79 6.22 -19.15
N LYS A 74 9.11 7.07 -18.18
CA LYS A 74 10.25 8.00 -18.24
C LYS A 74 11.17 7.82 -17.05
N GLN A 75 12.49 7.91 -17.28
CA GLN A 75 13.47 7.84 -16.20
C GLN A 75 13.59 9.14 -15.40
N LEU A 76 13.28 10.29 -16.00
CA LEU A 76 13.33 11.61 -15.37
C LEU A 76 12.10 12.43 -15.77
N ILE A 77 11.49 13.09 -14.79
CA ILE A 77 10.25 13.86 -14.96
C ILE A 77 10.36 15.16 -14.19
N PHE A 78 10.02 16.27 -14.84
CA PHE A 78 9.79 17.55 -14.18
C PHE A 78 8.29 17.78 -14.09
N ALA A 79 7.73 17.66 -12.87
CA ALA A 79 6.32 17.91 -12.63
C ALA A 79 6.11 19.38 -12.26
N THR A 80 5.44 20.14 -13.12
CA THR A 80 5.07 21.55 -12.89
C THR A 80 3.58 21.69 -12.61
N GLY A 81 3.18 22.79 -11.98
CA GLY A 81 1.77 23.12 -11.72
C GLY A 81 1.55 23.76 -10.35
N GLU A 82 0.35 24.28 -10.13
CA GLU A 82 -0.02 24.98 -8.90
C GLU A 82 -0.04 24.07 -7.67
N ALA A 83 -0.09 24.69 -6.49
CA ALA A 83 -0.29 23.97 -5.23
C ALA A 83 -1.61 23.19 -5.28
N GLY A 84 -1.63 21.97 -4.73
CA GLY A 84 -2.83 21.14 -4.69
C GLY A 84 -3.10 20.25 -5.90
N CYS A 85 -2.36 20.39 -7.02
CA CYS A 85 -2.56 19.53 -8.21
C CYS A 85 -2.11 18.06 -8.05
N GLY A 86 -1.55 17.68 -6.89
CA GLY A 86 -1.17 16.30 -6.59
C GLY A 86 0.25 15.87 -6.96
N LYS A 87 1.12 16.80 -7.41
CA LYS A 87 2.50 16.51 -7.83
C LYS A 87 3.29 15.72 -6.79
N THR A 88 3.35 16.22 -5.55
CA THR A 88 4.08 15.59 -4.44
C THR A 88 3.39 14.33 -3.94
N TRP A 89 2.06 14.33 -3.91
CA TRP A 89 1.31 13.18 -3.36
C TRP A 89 1.35 11.98 -4.30
N ILE A 90 1.13 12.18 -5.61
CA ILE A 90 1.15 11.11 -6.61
C ILE A 90 2.55 10.49 -6.72
N SER A 91 3.62 11.31 -6.76
CA SER A 91 5.00 10.79 -6.77
C SER A 91 5.32 9.98 -5.51
N ALA A 92 4.98 10.50 -4.33
CA ALA A 92 5.21 9.78 -3.08
C ALA A 92 4.43 8.46 -3.02
N ALA A 93 3.17 8.45 -3.47
CA ALA A 93 2.35 7.25 -3.48
C ALA A 93 2.90 6.18 -4.44
N LYS A 94 3.29 6.57 -5.67
CA LYS A 94 3.90 5.64 -6.64
C LYS A 94 5.28 5.14 -6.19
N ALA A 95 6.09 5.98 -5.55
CA ALA A 95 7.36 5.56 -4.98
C ALA A 95 7.16 4.56 -3.82
N ALA A 96 6.18 4.80 -2.95
CA ALA A 96 5.83 3.87 -1.88
C ALA A 96 5.33 2.53 -2.41
N GLU A 97 4.49 2.54 -3.46
CA GLU A 97 4.05 1.34 -4.17
C GLU A 97 5.25 0.53 -4.70
N ALA A 98 6.18 1.18 -5.42
CA ALA A 98 7.39 0.54 -5.94
C ALA A 98 8.27 -0.06 -4.82
N LEU A 99 8.40 0.63 -3.68
CA LEU A 99 9.16 0.13 -2.53
C LEU A 99 8.49 -1.11 -1.91
N ILE A 100 7.16 -1.11 -1.77
CA ILE A 100 6.38 -2.24 -1.24
C ILE A 100 6.51 -3.46 -2.16
N HIS A 101 6.47 -3.24 -3.48
CA HIS A 101 6.66 -4.28 -4.48
C HIS A 101 8.11 -4.73 -4.64
N LYS A 102 9.06 -4.07 -3.95
CA LYS A 102 10.51 -4.31 -4.05
C LYS A 102 11.08 -4.03 -5.44
N ASP A 103 10.41 -3.18 -6.22
CA ASP A 103 10.93 -2.67 -7.49
C ASP A 103 12.10 -1.69 -7.28
N VAL A 104 12.15 -1.08 -6.08
CA VAL A 104 13.24 -0.22 -5.63
C VAL A 104 13.67 -0.58 -4.21
N GLU A 105 14.96 -0.36 -3.90
CA GLU A 105 15.51 -0.64 -2.57
C GLU A 105 15.33 0.53 -1.58
N ARG A 106 15.25 1.76 -2.09
CA ARG A 106 15.21 2.98 -1.27
C ARG A 106 14.52 4.13 -1.99
N ILE A 107 13.80 4.96 -1.23
CA ILE A 107 13.27 6.25 -1.68
C ILE A 107 14.10 7.37 -1.05
N ILE A 108 14.51 8.35 -1.85
CA ILE A 108 15.23 9.54 -1.38
C ILE A 108 14.34 10.75 -1.62
N VAL A 109 14.04 11.50 -0.56
CA VAL A 109 13.28 12.76 -0.62
C VAL A 109 14.18 13.88 -0.15
N THR A 110 14.28 14.93 -0.96
CA THR A 110 15.05 16.13 -0.63
C THR A 110 14.17 17.37 -0.76
N ARG A 111 14.50 18.40 0.03
CA ARG A 111 13.91 19.73 -0.09
C ARG A 111 15.05 20.76 -0.01
N PRO A 112 15.05 21.80 -0.86
CA PRO A 112 16.05 22.85 -0.76
C PRO A 112 15.91 23.58 0.57
N VAL A 113 17.03 23.89 1.22
CA VAL A 113 17.06 24.79 2.36
C VAL A 113 17.20 26.20 1.81
N LEU A 114 16.20 27.05 2.05
CA LEU A 114 16.29 28.46 1.77
C LEU A 114 16.91 29.12 3.00
N ALA A 115 18.16 29.58 2.87
CA ALA A 115 18.73 30.47 3.87
C ALA A 115 18.05 31.84 3.73
N SER A 116 17.39 32.28 4.80
CA SER A 116 16.81 33.62 4.94
C SER A 116 17.84 34.60 5.50
#